data_AF-A0A7C1A9N5-F1
#
_entry.id   AF-A0A7C1A9N5-F1
#
_cell.length_a   1.000
_cell.length_b   1.000
_cell.length_c   1.000
_cell.angle_alpha   90.00
_cell.angle_beta   90.00
_cell.angle_gamma   90.00
#
_symmetry.space_group_name_H-M   'P 1'
#
loop_
_entity.id
_entity.type
_entity.pdbx_description
1 polymer ?
#
loop_
_entity_poly.entity_id
_entity_poly.type
_entity_poly.pdbx_seq_one_letter_code
_entity_poly.pdbx_strand_id
1 'polypeptide(L)' 'GEGDFFGEMALLYRRRREHNVTAVTNCRLLVLDKLDFERLCHSEPELVSHVRRVAEARLKAGKTKR' A
#
# COMPACT_ATOMS: atom_id res chain seq x y z
N GLY A 1 -6.66 2.29 -10.18
CA GLY A 1 -6.54 2.20 -11.64
C GLY A 1 -5.10 1.96 -12.01
N GLU A 2 -4.75 2.19 -13.26
CA GLU A 2 -3.36 2.12 -13.72
C GLU A 2 -2.48 3.09 -12.92
N GLY A 3 -1.28 2.65 -12.52
CA GLY A 3 -0.37 3.42 -11.68
C GLY A 3 -0.65 3.36 -10.17
N ASP A 4 -1.78 2.79 -9.73
CA ASP A 4 -2.06 2.62 -8.30
C ASP A 4 -1.32 1.43 -7.69
N PHE A 5 -1.20 1.44 -6.36
CA PHE A 5 -0.63 0.37 -5.56
C PHE A 5 -1.53 -0.02 -4.38
N PHE A 6 -1.30 -1.21 -3.84
CA PHE A 6 -1.99 -1.73 -2.65
C PHE A 6 -1.10 -2.72 -1.88
N GLY A 7 -1.43 -2.92 -0.60
CA GLY A 7 -0.68 -3.83 0.31
C GLY A 7 0.27 -3.11 1.26
N GLU A 8 0.46 -1.80 1.07
CA GLU A 8 1.29 -0.92 1.88
C GLU A 8 0.86 -0.90 3.36
N MET A 9 -0.44 -1.09 3.61
CA MET A 9 -1.01 -1.12 4.97
C MET A 9 -0.37 -2.20 5.84
N ALA A 10 -0.10 -3.38 5.27
CA ALA A 10 0.53 -4.47 5.99
C ALA A 10 2.01 -4.18 6.29
N LEU A 11 2.70 -3.53 5.36
CA LEU A 11 4.11 -3.18 5.47
C LEU A 11 4.36 -2.04 6.46
N LEU A 12 3.60 -0.94 6.35
CA LEU A 12 3.80 0.26 7.16
C LEU A 12 3.31 0.12 8.60
N TYR A 13 2.19 -0.57 8.82
CA TYR A 13 1.53 -0.64 10.13
C TYR A 13 1.61 -2.02 10.78
N ARG A 14 2.34 -2.97 10.18
CA ARG A 14 2.49 -4.36 10.66
C ARG A 14 1.14 -5.02 10.96
N ARG A 15 0.14 -4.75 10.11
CA ARG A 15 -1.21 -5.32 10.23
C ARG A 15 -1.39 -6.49 9.28
N ARG A 16 -2.25 -7.44 9.67
CA ARG A 16 -2.73 -8.46 8.74
C ARG A 16 -3.48 -7.78 7.60
N ARG A 17 -3.51 -8.40 6.41
CA ARG A 17 -4.36 -7.96 5.31
C ARG A 17 -5.83 -7.88 5.77
N GLU A 18 -6.35 -6.66 5.93
CA GLU A 18 -7.71 -6.41 6.41
C GLU A 18 -8.75 -6.41 5.28
N HIS A 19 -8.32 -6.18 4.02
CA HIS A 19 -9.20 -6.10 2.86
C HIS A 19 -8.75 -7.01 1.71
N ASN A 20 -9.73 -7.64 1.07
CA ASN A 20 -9.52 -8.37 -0.17
C ASN A 20 -9.41 -7.38 -1.34
N VAL A 21 -8.53 -7.69 -2.28
CA VAL A 21 -8.39 -6.96 -3.54
C VAL A 21 -8.60 -8.00 -4.62
N THR A 22 -9.62 -7.78 -5.44
CA THR A 22 -10.01 -8.68 -6.52
C THR A 22 -9.93 -7.90 -7.81
N ALA A 23 -9.30 -8.51 -8.82
CA ALA A 23 -9.24 -7.92 -10.16
C ALA A 23 -10.64 -7.95 -10.77
N VAL A 24 -11.14 -6.78 -11.19
CA VAL A 24 -12.43 -6.66 -11.91
C VAL A 24 -12.23 -6.92 -13.40
N THR A 25 -11.01 -6.73 -13.89
CA THR A 25 -10.59 -6.95 -15.28
C THR A 25 -9.18 -7.56 -15.29
N ASN A 26 -8.67 -7.92 -16.47
CA ASN A 26 -7.30 -8.41 -16.59
C ASN A 26 -6.31 -7.30 -16.21
N CYS A 27 -5.51 -7.53 -15.17
CA CYS A 27 -4.49 -6.60 -14.71
C CYS A 27 -3.10 -7.21 -14.84
N ARG A 28 -2.12 -6.38 -15.20
CA ARG A 28 -0.69 -6.69 -15.01
C ARG A 28 -0.21 -5.90 -13.81
N LEU A 29 0.42 -6.58 -12.87
CA LEU A 29 0.87 -6.00 -11.62
C LEU A 29 2.38 -6.16 -11.47
N LEU A 30 3.01 -5.13 -10.93
CA LEU A 30 4.36 -5.24 -10.39
C LEU A 30 4.26 -5.67 -8.94
N VAL A 31 5.19 -6.53 -8.51
CA VAL A 31 5.26 -7.02 -7.13
C VAL A 31 6.56 -6.52 -6.52
N LEU A 32 6.45 -5.95 -5.31
CA LEU A 32 7.57 -5.54 -4.49
C LEU A 32 7.48 -6.28 -3.16
N ASP A 33 8.55 -6.97 -2.78
CA ASP A 33 8.57 -7.70 -1.51
C ASP A 33 8.85 -6.76 -0.33
N LYS A 34 8.72 -7.31 0.89
CA LYS A 34 8.91 -6.52 2.11
C LYS A 34 10.35 -6.00 2.24
N LEU A 35 11.36 -6.81 1.94
CA LEU A 35 12.76 -6.44 2.14
C LEU A 35 13.16 -5.34 1.15
N ASP A 36 12.72 -5.44 -0.09
CA ASP A 36 12.97 -4.45 -1.11
C ASP A 36 12.17 -3.17 -0.86
N PHE A 37 10.94 -3.26 -0.32
CA PHE A 37 10.23 -2.09 0.17
C PHE A 37 10.97 -1.41 1.33
N GLU A 38 11.51 -2.18 2.29
CA GLU A 38 12.32 -1.63 3.38
C GLU A 38 13.58 -0.95 2.85
N ARG A 39 14.29 -1.54 1.88
CA ARG A 39 15.44 -0.90 1.21
C ARG A 39 15.05 0.38 0.51
N LEU A 40 13.97 0.36 -0.26
CA LEU A 40 13.40 1.53 -0.92
C LEU A 40 13.07 2.63 0.09
N CYS A 41 12.64 2.25 1.30
CA CYS A 41 12.35 3.23 2.34
C CYS A 41 13.59 3.99 2.84
N HIS A 42 14.75 3.35 2.79
CA HIS A 42 16.01 3.99 3.18
C HIS A 42 16.59 4.81 2.04
N SER A 43 16.47 4.35 0.79
CA SER A 43 17.06 5.03 -0.36
C SER A 43 16.21 6.19 -0.90
N GLU A 44 14.87 6.13 -0.78
CA GLU A 44 13.94 7.09 -1.39
C GLU A 44 12.90 7.63 -0.39
N PRO A 45 13.28 8.50 0.57
CA PRO A 45 12.38 8.96 1.64
C PRO A 45 11.13 9.72 1.18
N GLU A 46 11.24 10.45 0.07
CA GLU A 46 10.11 11.21 -0.50
C GLU A 46 9.02 10.28 -1.04
N LEU A 47 9.43 9.20 -1.71
CA LEU A 47 8.51 8.17 -2.22
C LEU A 47 7.76 7.51 -1.06
N VAL A 48 8.45 7.16 0.02
CA VAL A 48 7.82 6.61 1.23
C VAL A 48 6.80 7.56 1.81
N SER A 49 7.12 8.86 1.85
CA SER A 49 6.22 9.89 2.37
C SER A 49 4.93 9.94 1.55
N HIS A 50 5.02 9.75 0.23
CA HIS A 50 3.84 9.60 -0.61
C HIS A 50 3.02 8.34 -0.25
N VAL A 51 3.69 7.19 -0.13
CA VAL A 51 3.02 5.92 0.24
C VAL A 51 2.33 6.03 1.60
N ARG A 52 2.97 6.67 2.59
CA ARG A 52 2.39 6.92 3.93
C ARG A 52 1.13 7.77 3.86
N ARG A 53 1.13 8.84 3.06
CA ARG A 53 -0.03 9.72 2.90
C ARG A 53 -1.25 8.97 2.35
N VAL A 54 -1.03 8.10 1.36
CA VAL A 54 -2.08 7.24 0.79
C VAL A 54 -2.59 6.25 1.83
N ALA A 55 -1.69 5.65 2.61
CA ALA A 55 -2.03 4.69 3.67
C ALA A 55 -2.87 5.35 4.79
N GLU A 56 -2.54 6.58 5.18
CA GLU A 56 -3.31 7.36 6.15
C GLU A 56 -4.71 7.72 5.65
N ALA A 57 -4.85 8.10 4.38
CA ALA A 57 -6.15 8.36 3.78
C ALA A 57 -7.03 7.10 3.80
N ARG A 58 -6.45 5.92 3.54
CA ARG A 58 -7.14 4.63 3.62
C ARG A 58 -7.55 4.27 5.05
N LEU A 59 -6.71 4.53 6.05
CA LEU A 59 -7.07 4.35 7.46
C LEU A 59 -8.26 5.20 7.88
N LYS A 60 -8.31 6.46 7.43
CA LYS A 60 -9.44 7.36 7.72
C LYS A 60 -10.72 6.85 7.07
N ALA A 61 -10.66 6.50 5.78
CA ALA A 61 -11.81 5.96 5.05
C ALA A 61 -12.35 4.64 5.63
N GLY A 62 -11.47 3.76 6.13
CA GLY A 62 -11.86 2.50 6.76
C GLY A 62 -12.51 2.68 8.15
N LYS A 63 -12.21 3.76 8.86
CA LYS A 63 -12.82 4.09 10.17
C LYS A 63 -14.24 4.65 10.07
N THR A 64 -14.59 5.28 8.95
CA THR A 64 -15.91 5.91 8.72
C THR A 64 -17.01 4.90 8.34
N LYS A 65 -16.66 3.66 7.99
CA LYS A 65 -17.62 2.60 7.62
C LYS A 65 -17.99 1.65 8.79
N ARG A 66 -17.84 2.09 10.04
CA ARG A 66 -18.31 1.35 11.22
C ARG A 66 -19.52 2.04 11.83
#